data_AF-A0A1W9W6Q0-F1
#
_entry.id   AF-A0A1W9W6Q0-F1
#
_cell.length_a   1.000
_cell.length_b   1.000
_cell.length_c   1.000
_cell.angle_alpha   90.00
_cell.angle_beta   90.00
_cell.angle_gamma   90.00
#
_symmetry.space_group_name_H-M   'P 1'
#
loop_
_entity.id
_entity.type
_entity.pdbx_description
1 polymer ?
#
loop_
_entity_poly.entity_id
_entity_poly.type
_entity_poly.pdbx_seq_one_letter_code
_entity_poly.pdbx_strand_id
1 'polypeptide(L)' 'MLKYTEKIRETAKRLLAEEKVDVFIGYQKGTVPMMNEPLLVNHPDKVDLLYWDHFCG' A
#
# COMPACT_ATOMS: atom_id res chain seq x y z
N MET A 1 -1.59 -0.62 -13.51
CA MET A 1 -1.23 -0.51 -12.07
C MET A 1 -1.55 -1.79 -11.30
N LEU A 2 -2.75 -2.36 -11.44
CA LEU A 2 -3.18 -3.59 -10.73
C LEU A 2 -2.16 -4.75 -10.75
N LYS A 3 -1.48 -4.97 -11.88
CA LYS A 3 -0.45 -6.03 -12.01
C LYS A 3 0.75 -5.85 -11.06
N TYR A 4 1.04 -4.61 -10.65
CA TYR A 4 2.16 -4.30 -9.77
C TYR A 4 1.73 -4.21 -8.30
N THR A 5 0.44 -4.04 -8.02
CA THR A 5 -0.08 -3.94 -6.65
C THR A 5 0.37 -5.11 -5.79
N GLU A 6 0.23 -6.34 -6.28
CA GLU A 6 0.67 -7.53 -5.52
C GLU A 6 2.18 -7.54 -5.28
N LYS A 7 2.98 -7.22 -6.30
CA LYS A 7 4.44 -7.13 -6.15
C LYS A 7 4.86 -6.05 -5.15
N ILE A 8 4.14 -4.92 -5.11
CA ILE A 8 4.38 -3.84 -4.14
C ILE A 8 4.01 -4.33 -2.73
N ARG A 9 2.87 -4.99 -2.55
CA ARG A 9 2.46 -5.55 -1.25
C ARG A 9 3.45 -6.59 -0.73
N GLU A 10 3.89 -7.52 -1.57
CA GLU A 10 4.91 -8.52 -1.23
C GLU A 10 6.22 -7.85 -0.78
N THR A 11 6.65 -6.82 -1.50
CA THR A 11 7.87 -6.07 -1.17
C THR A 11 7.71 -5.29 0.13
N ALA A 12 6.59 -4.58 0.32
CA ALA A 12 6.28 -3.84 1.53
C ALA A 12 6.22 -4.77 2.75
N LYS A 13 5.59 -5.94 2.60
CA LYS A 13 5.50 -6.97 3.64
C LYS A 13 6.88 -7.43 4.07
N ARG A 14 7.74 -7.75 3.10
CA ARG A 14 9.12 -8.17 3.37
C ARG A 14 9.92 -7.06 4.07
N LEU A 15 9.83 -5.82 3.61
CA LEU A 15 10.58 -4.70 4.20
C LEU A 15 10.16 -4.42 5.64
N LEU A 16 8.86 -4.47 5.93
CA LEU A 16 8.33 -4.28 7.29
C LEU A 16 8.64 -5.47 8.20
N ALA A 17 8.52 -6.70 7.69
CA ALA A 17 8.83 -7.91 8.48
C ALA A 17 10.33 -8.08 8.77
N GLU A 18 11.19 -7.60 7.88
CA GLU A 18 12.64 -7.55 8.08
C GLU A 18 13.09 -6.29 8.84
N GLU A 19 12.15 -5.46 9.34
CA GLU A 19 12.42 -4.21 10.06
C GLU A 19 13.37 -3.25 9.31
N LYS A 20 13.41 -3.32 7.97
CA LYS A 20 14.24 -2.43 7.14
C LYS A 20 13.68 -1.03 7.01
N VAL A 21 12.38 -0.89 7.29
CA VAL A 21 11.65 0.37 7.31
C VAL A 21 10.67 0.34 8.47
N ASP A 22 10.48 1.48 9.14
CA ASP A 22 9.49 1.60 10.21
C ASP A 22 8.06 1.77 9.66
N VAL A 23 7.95 2.42 8.50
CA VAL A 23 6.68 2.76 7.85
C VAL A 23 6.81 2.68 6.34
N PHE A 24 5.77 2.15 5.70
CA PHE A 24 5.57 2.14 4.26
C PHE A 24 4.40 3.08 3.89
N ILE A 25 4.61 3.98 2.95
CA ILE A 25 3.59 4.94 2.50
C ILE A 25 3.00 4.48 1.16
N GLY A 26 1.69 4.48 1.06
CA GLY A 26 0.96 4.20 -0.18
C GLY A 26 -0.43 4.80 -0.16
N TYR A 27 -1.37 4.11 -0.82
CA TYR A 27 -2.76 4.54 -0.89
C TYR A 27 -3.69 3.40 -0.49
N GLN A 28 -4.91 3.74 -0.12
CA GLN A 28 -6.03 2.82 0.05
C GLN A 28 -7.23 3.32 -0.78
N LYS A 29 -8.24 2.47 -0.95
CA LYS A 29 -9.51 2.94 -1.52
C LYS A 29 -10.12 3.99 -0.59
N GLY A 30 -10.36 5.18 -1.15
CA GLY A 30 -11.04 6.24 -0.44
C GLY A 30 -12.55 6.04 -0.39
N THR A 31 -13.19 6.93 0.35
CA THR A 31 -14.66 6.97 0.48
C THR A 31 -15.34 7.74 -0.66
N VAL A 32 -14.58 8.57 -1.37
CA VAL A 32 -15.04 9.38 -2.51
C VAL A 32 -14.72 8.66 -3.82
N PRO A 33 -15.67 8.52 -4.76
CA PRO A 33 -15.41 7.91 -6.05
C PRO A 33 -14.23 8.56 -6.78
N MET A 34 -13.38 7.74 -7.39
CA MET A 34 -12.20 8.19 -8.16
C MET A 34 -11.17 8.96 -7.33
N MET A 35 -11.17 8.80 -6.01
CA MET A 35 -10.21 9.41 -5.10
C MET A 35 -9.66 8.37 -4.14
N ASN A 36 -8.36 8.08 -4.25
CA ASN A 36 -7.67 7.23 -3.30
C ASN A 36 -7.09 8.07 -2.16
N GLU A 37 -7.08 7.51 -0.96
CA GLU A 37 -6.60 8.19 0.25
C GLU A 37 -5.19 7.70 0.59
N PRO A 38 -4.27 8.58 1.03
CA PRO A 38 -2.95 8.17 1.48
C PRO A 38 -3.06 7.26 2.71
N LEU A 39 -2.25 6.22 2.76
CA LEU A 39 -2.19 5.25 3.85
C LEU A 39 -0.75 5.05 4.31
N LEU A 40 -0.55 5.11 5.62
CA LEU A 40 0.69 4.73 6.27
C LEU A 40 0.55 3.33 6.87
N VAL A 41 1.43 2.43 6.49
CA VAL A 41 1.46 1.03 6.93
C VAL A 41 2.71 0.80 7.75
N ASN A 42 2.52 0.48 9.03
CA ASN A 42 3.60 0.20 9.98
C ASN A 42 3.61 -1.26 10.47
N HIS A 43 2.76 -2.11 9.90
CA HIS A 43 2.70 -3.53 10.27
C HIS A 43 2.56 -4.38 9.00
N PRO A 44 3.31 -5.49 8.87
CA PRO A 44 3.27 -6.34 7.68
C PRO A 44 1.87 -6.92 7.39
N ASP A 45 1.01 -7.05 8.40
CA ASP A 45 -0.37 -7.56 8.23
C ASP A 45 -1.33 -6.55 7.58
N LYS A 46 -0.94 -5.28 7.50
CA LYS A 46 -1.77 -4.20 6.96
C LYS A 46 -1.45 -3.87 5.50
N VAL A 47 -0.48 -4.57 4.89
CA VAL A 47 -0.08 -4.34 3.49
C VAL A 47 -1.21 -4.61 2.49
N ASP A 48 -2.17 -5.47 2.84
CA ASP A 48 -3.29 -5.81 1.96
C ASP A 48 -4.26 -4.63 1.76
N LEU A 49 -4.23 -3.65 2.67
CA LEU A 49 -4.99 -2.40 2.54
C LEU A 49 -4.42 -1.48 1.44
N LEU A 50 -3.15 -1.69 1.08
CA LEU A 50 -2.50 -0.89 0.05
C LEU A 50 -3.15 -1.16 -1.31
N TYR A 51 -3.51 -0.11 -2.02
CA TYR A 51 -4.27 -0.17 -3.26
C TYR A 51 -3.75 0.85 -4.26
N TRP A 52 -3.58 0.43 -5.51
CA TRP A 52 -3.21 1.31 -6.61
C TRP A 52 -4.04 1.04 -7.85
N ASP A 53 -4.72 2.07 -8.33
CA ASP A 53 -5.44 2.06 -9.59
C ASP A 53 -5.07 3.28 -10.45
N HIS A 54 -5.95 3.66 -11.38
CA HIS A 54 -5.74 4.77 -12.31
C HIS A 54 -6.00 6.15 -11.69
N PHE A 55 -6.50 6.20 -10.45
CA PHE A 55 -6.78 7.42 -9.69
C PHE A 55 -5.74 7.71 -8.62
N CYS A 56 -4.66 6.92 -8.55
CA CYS A 56 -3.48 7.22 -7.74
C CYS A 56 -2.56 8.20 -8.49
N GLY A 57 -2.21 9.30 -7.84
CA GLY A 57 -1.30 10.33 -8.33
C GLY A 57 -0.57 11.02 -7.18
#